data_AF-A0AAE9MIB9-F1
#
_entry.id   AF-A0AAE9MIB9-F1
#
_cell.length_a   1.000
_cell.length_b   1.000
_cell.length_c   1.000
_cell.angle_alpha   90.00
_cell.angle_beta   90.00
_cell.angle_gamma   90.00
#
_symmetry.space_group_name_H-M   'P 1'
#
loop_
_entity.id
_entity.type
_entity.pdbx_description
1 polymer ?
#
loop_
_entity_poly.entity_id
_entity_poly.type
_entity_poly.pdbx_seq_one_letter_code
_entity_poly.pdbx_strand_id
1 'polypeptide(L)'
;MTKNFIFRWFECGLSEEEVAKLCFVSVRQVTYWDKGIEIPPAYKRLMRMASGRELPTIFKAWEGWRMKNDCLIAPNGVMFDRRRIEAMAIIQAELSEKQREAFHWRKKLGL
;
A
#
# COMPACT_ATOMS: atom_id res chain seq x y z
N MET A 1 -25.16 10.56 -9.78
CA MET A 1 -23.79 10.01 -9.71
C MET A 1 -23.85 8.51 -9.83
N THR A 2 -22.92 7.89 -10.56
CA THR A 2 -22.88 6.43 -10.72
C THR A 2 -22.04 5.79 -9.62
N LYS A 3 -22.23 4.48 -9.41
CA LYS A 3 -21.39 3.70 -8.49
C LYS A 3 -19.91 3.76 -8.86
N ASN A 4 -19.59 3.82 -10.16
CA ASN A 4 -18.21 3.87 -10.64
C ASN A 4 -17.55 5.22 -10.36
N PHE A 5 -18.25 6.33 -10.55
CA PHE A 5 -17.74 7.65 -10.18
C PHE A 5 -17.45 7.72 -8.68
N ILE A 6 -18.37 7.21 -7.84
CA ILE A 6 -18.18 7.14 -6.39
C ILE A 6 -16.94 6.30 -6.05
N PHE A 7 -16.83 5.11 -6.63
CA PHE A 7 -15.70 4.22 -6.44
C PHE A 7 -14.35 4.85 -6.85
N ARG A 8 -14.28 5.51 -8.01
CA ARG A 8 -13.02 6.12 -8.49
C ARG A 8 -12.64 7.33 -7.65
N TRP A 9 -13.58 8.28 -7.49
CA TRP A 9 -13.29 9.60 -6.93
C TRP A 9 -13.36 9.62 -5.40
N PHE A 10 -14.43 9.09 -4.80
CA PHE A 10 -14.61 9.16 -3.34
C PHE A 10 -13.91 8.01 -2.63
N GLU A 11 -14.00 6.81 -3.17
CA GLU A 11 -13.27 5.68 -2.58
C GLU A 11 -11.81 5.79 -2.97
N CYS A 12 -11.43 5.58 -4.23
CA CYS A 12 -10.02 5.51 -4.61
C CYS A 12 -9.27 6.86 -4.60
N GLY A 13 -9.96 8.00 -4.66
CA GLY A 13 -9.31 9.31 -4.63
C GLY A 13 -8.51 9.64 -5.90
N LEU A 14 -8.84 9.00 -7.03
CA LEU A 14 -8.08 9.13 -8.28
C LEU A 14 -8.82 9.99 -9.31
N SER A 15 -8.11 10.84 -10.04
CA SER A 15 -8.63 11.57 -11.20
C SER A 15 -8.87 10.65 -12.42
N GLU A 16 -9.56 11.13 -13.45
CA GLU A 16 -9.76 10.34 -14.68
C GLU A 16 -8.42 10.08 -15.39
N GLU A 17 -7.52 11.07 -15.38
CA GLU A 17 -6.19 11.03 -15.98
C GLU A 17 -5.26 10.06 -15.23
N GLU A 18 -5.29 10.09 -13.90
CA GLU A 18 -4.52 9.16 -13.06
C GLU A 18 -4.94 7.71 -13.32
N VAL A 19 -6.25 7.45 -13.41
CA VAL A 19 -6.78 6.12 -13.74
C VAL A 19 -6.41 5.72 -15.16
N ALA A 20 -6.52 6.62 -16.13
CA ALA A 20 -6.16 6.35 -17.53
C ALA A 20 -4.69 5.92 -17.64
N LYS A 21 -3.79 6.65 -16.96
CA LYS A 21 -2.37 6.31 -16.87
C LYS A 21 -2.13 4.98 -16.16
N LEU A 22 -2.78 4.76 -15.01
CA LEU A 22 -2.65 3.54 -14.21
C LEU A 22 -3.10 2.28 -14.97
N CYS A 23 -4.20 2.40 -15.72
CA CYS A 23 -4.85 1.29 -16.41
C CYS A 23 -4.41 1.13 -17.86
N PHE A 24 -3.53 2.01 -18.36
CA PHE A 24 -3.11 2.07 -19.77
C PHE A 24 -4.30 2.15 -20.75
N VAL A 25 -5.27 3.01 -20.44
CA VAL A 25 -6.46 3.26 -21.28
C VAL A 25 -6.60 4.75 -21.58
N SER A 26 -7.52 5.10 -22.48
CA SER A 26 -7.84 6.51 -22.74
C SER A 26 -8.67 7.12 -21.59
N VAL A 27 -8.55 8.43 -21.36
CA VAL A 27 -9.43 9.17 -20.45
C VAL A 27 -10.90 8.95 -20.80
N ARG A 28 -11.23 8.92 -22.10
CA ARG A 28 -12.59 8.61 -22.60
C ARG A 28 -13.14 7.29 -22.07
N GLN A 29 -12.30 6.24 -21.98
CA GLN A 29 -12.69 4.96 -21.42
C GLN A 29 -13.04 5.09 -19.93
N VAL A 30 -12.28 5.88 -19.18
CA VAL A 30 -12.55 6.17 -17.76
C VAL A 30 -13.85 6.96 -17.60
N THR A 31 -14.06 7.99 -18.43
CA THR A 31 -15.32 8.75 -18.44
C THR A 31 -16.52 7.85 -18.75
N TYR A 32 -16.37 6.85 -19.62
CA TYR A 32 -17.43 5.88 -19.90
C TYR A 32 -17.71 4.96 -18.72
N TRP A 33 -16.68 4.51 -18.02
CA TRP A 33 -16.86 3.79 -16.77
C TRP A 33 -17.63 4.63 -15.75
N ASP A 34 -17.29 5.91 -15.59
CA ASP A 34 -18.00 6.82 -14.69
C ASP A 34 -19.44 7.11 -15.13
N LYS A 35 -19.76 6.92 -16.41
CA LYS A 35 -21.15 6.96 -16.92
C LYS A 35 -21.94 5.68 -16.67
N GLY A 36 -21.32 4.67 -16.05
CA GLY A 36 -21.98 3.44 -15.60
C GLY A 36 -21.62 2.20 -16.41
N ILE A 37 -20.75 2.30 -17.42
CA ILE A 37 -20.19 1.10 -18.07
C ILE A 37 -19.37 0.33 -17.04
N GLU A 38 -19.52 -1.00 -17.00
CA GLU A 38 -18.79 -1.84 -16.07
C GLU A 38 -17.28 -1.62 -16.17
N ILE A 39 -16.63 -1.40 -15.03
CA ILE A 39 -15.16 -1.42 -14.93
C ILE A 39 -14.73 -2.87 -14.75
N PRO A 40 -13.89 -3.42 -15.66
CA PRO A 40 -13.33 -4.75 -15.51
C PRO A 40 -12.70 -4.97 -14.11
N PRO A 41 -12.89 -6.15 -13.48
CA PRO A 41 -12.39 -6.41 -12.12
C PRO A 41 -10.89 -6.17 -11.92
N ALA A 42 -10.08 -6.42 -12.94
CA ALA A 42 -8.64 -6.16 -12.92
C ALA A 42 -8.31 -4.67 -12.71
N TYR A 43 -9.02 -3.77 -13.40
CA TYR A 43 -8.83 -2.32 -13.22
C TYR A 43 -9.35 -1.84 -11.87
N LYS A 44 -10.46 -2.38 -11.36
CA LYS A 44 -10.91 -2.08 -9.99
C LYS A 44 -9.87 -2.50 -8.95
N ARG A 45 -9.22 -3.66 -9.14
CA ARG A 45 -8.13 -4.13 -8.27
C ARG A 45 -6.93 -3.19 -8.34
N LEU A 46 -6.49 -2.81 -9.55
CA LEU A 46 -5.41 -1.84 -9.76
C LEU A 46 -5.69 -0.51 -9.05
N MET A 47 -6.89 0.05 -9.18
CA MET A 47 -7.27 1.30 -8.51
C MET A 47 -7.25 1.18 -6.99
N ARG A 48 -7.71 0.05 -6.42
CA ARG A 48 -7.62 -0.19 -4.97
C ARG A 48 -6.18 -0.36 -4.49
N MET A 49 -5.32 -1.02 -5.27
CA MET A 49 -3.91 -1.15 -4.93
C MET A 49 -3.18 0.20 -4.98
N ALA A 50 -3.41 0.99 -6.04
CA ALA A 50 -2.80 2.32 -6.19
C ALA A 50 -3.27 3.31 -5.12
N SER A 51 -4.54 3.20 -4.67
CA SER A 51 -5.10 4.02 -3.60
C SER A 51 -4.79 3.51 -2.19
N GLY A 52 -3.87 2.54 -2.05
CA GLY A 52 -3.48 2.00 -0.76
C GLY A 52 -4.63 1.34 0.00
N ARG A 53 -5.57 0.70 -0.70
CA ARG A 53 -6.71 -0.02 -0.12
C ARG A 53 -6.59 -1.54 -0.20
N GLU A 54 -5.73 -2.03 -1.09
CA GLU A 54 -5.51 -3.46 -1.30
C GLU A 54 -4.01 -3.73 -1.44
N LEU A 55 -3.52 -4.78 -0.78
CA LEU A 55 -2.16 -5.29 -0.99
C LEU A 55 -2.18 -6.39 -2.05
N PRO A 56 -1.07 -6.61 -2.77
CA PRO A 56 -0.98 -7.67 -3.75
C PRO A 56 -1.13 -9.06 -3.09
N THR A 57 -2.29 -9.69 -3.28
CA THR A 57 -2.63 -11.00 -2.70
C THR A 57 -1.86 -12.17 -3.32
N ILE A 58 -1.09 -11.94 -4.39
CA ILE A 58 -0.28 -12.97 -5.05
C ILE A 58 0.95 -13.37 -4.24
N PHE A 59 1.40 -12.51 -3.32
CA PHE A 59 2.58 -12.78 -2.49
C PHE A 59 2.14 -13.22 -1.10
N LYS A 60 2.53 -14.44 -0.71
CA LYS A 60 2.19 -15.01 0.61
C LYS A 60 2.65 -14.16 1.79
N ALA A 61 3.71 -13.37 1.62
CA ALA A 61 4.21 -12.46 2.66
C ALA A 61 3.17 -11.41 3.11
N TRP A 62 2.20 -11.08 2.25
CA TRP A 62 1.12 -10.13 2.54
C TRP A 62 -0.20 -10.83 2.92
N GLU A 63 -0.21 -12.15 3.11
CA GLU A 63 -1.41 -12.87 3.51
C GLU A 63 -1.90 -12.41 4.89
N GLY A 64 -3.19 -12.07 4.99
CA GLY A 64 -3.81 -11.51 6.19
C GLY A 64 -3.49 -10.03 6.45
N TRP A 65 -2.52 -9.44 5.75
CA TRP A 65 -2.27 -8.00 5.80
C TRP A 65 -3.33 -7.25 5.00
N ARG A 66 -3.72 -6.07 5.51
CA ARG A 66 -4.74 -5.22 4.89
C ARG A 66 -4.32 -3.78 4.97
N MET A 67 -4.80 -2.96 4.05
CA MET A 67 -4.69 -1.51 4.18
C MET A 67 -6.03 -0.93 4.63
N LYS A 68 -5.98 0.11 5.45
CA LYS A 68 -7.14 0.95 5.79
C LYS A 68 -6.69 2.40 5.80
N ASN A 69 -7.09 3.14 4.77
CA ASN A 69 -6.66 4.53 4.54
C ASN A 69 -5.12 4.62 4.52
N ASP A 70 -4.52 5.29 5.51
CA ASP A 70 -3.10 5.52 5.70
C ASP A 70 -2.42 4.51 6.64
N CYS A 71 -3.15 3.48 7.07
CA CYS A 71 -2.67 2.47 8.01
C CYS A 71 -2.50 1.09 7.35
N LEU A 72 -1.36 0.47 7.60
CA LEU A 72 -1.14 -0.95 7.34
C LEU A 72 -1.65 -1.76 8.54
N ILE A 73 -2.46 -2.79 8.30
CA ILE A 73 -3.04 -3.65 9.33
C ILE A 73 -2.43 -5.04 9.21
N ALA A 74 -1.80 -5.50 10.29
CA ALA A 74 -1.28 -6.87 10.37
C ALA A 74 -2.39 -7.92 10.54
N PRO A 75 -2.10 -9.21 10.29
CA PRO A 75 -3.07 -10.29 10.46
C PRO A 75 -3.67 -10.37 11.87
N ASN A 76 -2.90 -10.00 12.89
CA ASN A 76 -3.34 -9.94 14.29
C ASN A 76 -4.18 -8.69 14.63
N GLY A 77 -4.48 -7.83 13.64
CA GLY A 77 -5.28 -6.61 13.81
C GLY A 77 -4.49 -5.38 14.27
N VAL A 78 -3.19 -5.50 14.52
CA VAL A 78 -2.35 -4.34 14.90
C VAL A 78 -2.27 -3.36 13.73
N MET A 79 -2.54 -2.09 14.02
CA MET A 79 -2.44 -1.00 13.06
C MET A 79 -1.06 -0.34 13.12
N PHE A 80 -0.49 -0.11 11.93
CA PHE A 80 0.76 0.59 11.67
C PHE A 80 0.45 1.83 10.84
N ASP A 81 0.28 2.95 11.54
CA ASP A 81 0.26 4.27 10.92
C ASP A 81 1.69 4.74 10.62
N ARG A 82 1.81 5.90 9.98
CA ARG A 82 3.11 6.51 9.66
C ARG A 82 4.04 6.61 10.88
N ARG A 83 3.53 7.08 12.02
CA ARG A 83 4.35 7.31 13.24
C ARG A 83 4.87 6.00 13.80
N ARG A 84 4.05 4.94 13.80
CA ARG A 84 4.46 3.63 14.28
C ARG A 84 5.51 3.00 13.38
N ILE A 85 5.37 3.17 12.06
CA ILE A 85 6.38 2.74 11.08
C ILE A 85 7.70 3.50 11.30
N GLU A 86 7.64 4.82 11.51
CA GLU A 86 8.82 5.65 11.83
C GLU A 86 9.51 5.18 13.12
N ALA A 87 8.74 4.91 14.18
CA ALA A 87 9.28 4.40 15.44
C ALA A 87 9.96 3.03 15.28
N MET A 88 9.37 2.12 14.50
CA MET A 88 9.99 0.82 14.18
C MET A 88 11.32 0.99 13.43
N ALA A 89 11.39 1.95 12.49
CA ALA A 89 12.62 2.22 11.76
C ALA A 89 13.75 2.72 12.68
N ILE A 90 13.43 3.61 13.63
CA ILE A 90 14.38 4.11 14.63
C ILE A 90 14.88 2.96 15.51
N ILE A 91 13.96 2.16 16.08
CA ILE A 91 14.32 1.01 16.93
C ILE A 91 15.22 0.03 16.17
N GLN A 92 14.89 -0.27 14.91
CA GLN A 92 15.68 -1.17 14.08
C GLN A 92 17.09 -0.62 13.81
N ALA A 93 17.23 0.69 13.59
CA ALA A 93 18.53 1.33 13.40
C ALA A 93 19.40 1.22 14.66
N GLU A 94 18.84 1.56 15.83
CA GLU A 94 19.55 1.46 17.12
C GLU A 94 19.99 0.03 17.45
N LEU A 95 19.13 -0.96 17.19
CA LEU A 95 19.47 -2.37 17.37
C LEU A 95 20.63 -2.79 16.46
N SER A 96 20.61 -2.33 15.21
CA SER A 96 21.65 -2.64 14.23
C SER A 96 23.00 -2.04 14.63
N GLU A 97 23.00 -0.81 15.18
CA GLU A 97 24.21 -0.16 15.68
C GLU A 97 24.79 -0.90 16.89
N LYS A 98 23.97 -1.24 17.89
CA LYS A 98 24.40 -2.05 19.04
C LYS A 98 24.98 -3.40 18.63
N GLN A 99 24.38 -4.06 17.63
CA GLN A 99 24.90 -5.32 17.09
C GLN A 99 26.28 -5.15 16.45
N ARG A 100 26.50 -4.05 15.72
CA ARG A 100 27.80 -3.73 15.09
C ARG A 100 28.87 -3.41 16.13
N GLU A 101 28.53 -2.64 17.15
CA GLU A 101 29.44 -2.37 18.28
C GLU A 101 29.83 -3.65 19.01
N ALA A 102 28.84 -4.50 19.34
CA ALA A 102 29.09 -5.78 19.99
C ALA A 102 29.98 -6.68 19.14
N PHE A 103 29.75 -6.74 17.82
CA PHE A 103 30.59 -7.48 16.88
C PHE A 103 32.02 -6.92 16.83
N HIS A 104 32.17 -5.60 16.76
CA HIS A 104 33.48 -4.94 16.78
C HIS A 104 34.26 -5.28 18.07
N TRP A 105 33.62 -5.20 19.23
CA TRP A 105 34.26 -5.51 20.50
C TRP A 105 34.60 -6.99 20.67
N ARG A 106 33.74 -7.91 20.22
CA ARG A 106 34.06 -9.35 20.19
C ARG A 106 35.31 -9.64 19.37
N LYS A 107 35.37 -9.09 18.15
CA LYS A 107 36.55 -9.20 17.28
C LYS A 107 37.81 -8.61 17.92
N LYS A 108 37.70 -7.45 18.57
CA LYS A 108 38.83 -6.80 19.26
C LYS A 108 39.32 -7.59 20.48
N LEU A 109 38.41 -8.28 21.17
CA LEU A 109 38.71 -9.11 22.34
C LEU A 109 39.12 -10.56 21.98
N GLY A 110 39.10 -10.93 20.69
CA GLY A 110 39.43 -12.29 20.24
C GLY A 110 38.40 -13.35 20.63
N LEU A 111 37.15 -12.93 20.87
CA LEU A 111 36.00 -13.78 21.22
C LEU A 111 35.14 -14.12 20.00
#